data_AF-A0A7X6TEU1-F1
#
_entry.id   AF-A0A7X6TEU1-F1
#
_cell.length_a   1.000
_cell.length_b   1.000
_cell.length_c   1.000
_cell.angle_alpha   90.00
_cell.angle_beta   90.00
_cell.angle_gamma   90.00
#
_symmetry.space_group_name_H-M   'P 1'
#
loop_
_entity.id
_entity.type
_entity.pdbx_description
1 polymer ?
#
loop_
_entity_poly.entity_id
_entity_poly.type
_entity_poly.pdbx_seq_one_letter_code
_entity_poly.pdbx_strand_id
1 'polypeptide(L)'
;YEIDNISIPSDIAFEPEMMEIDGSRLMSLKGQAWYVEQQNWENVLYREVSPAKKKVPVRLIPYYAFGNRGFEEMTVWMPLDR
;
A
#
# COMPACT_ATOMS: atom_id res chain seq x y z
N TYR A 1 3.95 -7.27 -5.09
CA TYR A 1 4.54 -6.00 -4.65
C TYR A 1 4.76 -6.11 -3.17
N GLU A 2 5.94 -5.78 -2.67
CA GLU A 2 6.21 -5.72 -1.21
C GLU A 2 5.59 -4.43 -0.65
N ILE A 3 4.95 -4.52 0.52
CA ILE A 3 4.21 -3.39 1.10
C ILE A 3 5.14 -2.23 1.49
N ASP A 4 6.36 -2.54 1.92
CA ASP A 4 7.39 -1.57 2.34
C ASP A 4 7.87 -0.68 1.19
N ASN A 5 7.63 -1.12 -0.06
CA ASN A 5 8.02 -0.39 -1.26
C ASN A 5 6.91 0.51 -1.80
N ILE A 6 5.77 0.61 -1.11
CA ILE A 6 4.66 1.49 -1.49
C ILE A 6 4.77 2.81 -0.73
N SER A 7 4.66 3.92 -1.46
CA SER A 7 4.55 5.27 -0.89
C SER A 7 3.34 6.01 -1.43
N ILE A 8 2.73 6.83 -0.58
CA ILE A 8 1.50 7.56 -0.87
C ILE A 8 1.86 8.97 -1.37
N PRO A 9 1.51 9.35 -2.61
CA PRO A 9 1.61 10.73 -3.08
C PRO A 9 0.75 11.66 -2.22
N SER A 10 1.26 12.84 -1.90
CA SER A 10 0.53 13.85 -1.13
C SER A 10 -0.74 14.35 -1.82
N ASP A 11 -0.75 14.28 -3.15
CA ASP A 11 -1.83 14.69 -4.04
C ASP A 11 -2.70 13.52 -4.54
N ILE A 12 -2.56 12.33 -3.92
CA ILE A 12 -3.33 11.15 -4.32
C ILE A 12 -4.84 11.44 -4.25
N ALA A 13 -5.53 11.16 -5.35
CA ALA A 13 -6.99 11.14 -5.38
C ALA A 13 -7.48 9.73 -5.04
N PHE A 14 -8.18 9.61 -3.91
CA PHE A 14 -8.85 8.37 -3.53
C PHE A 14 -10.29 8.35 -4.03
N GLU A 15 -10.66 7.24 -4.67
CA GLU A 15 -12.02 6.96 -5.10
C GLU A 15 -12.67 5.94 -4.14
N PRO A 16 -13.80 6.29 -3.50
CA PRO A 16 -14.53 5.34 -2.66
C PRO A 16 -15.14 4.21 -3.51
N GLU A 17 -14.95 2.97 -3.08
CA GLU A 17 -15.54 1.77 -3.68
C GLU A 17 -16.15 0.87 -2.60
N MET A 18 -17.45 0.58 -2.73
CA MET A 18 -18.11 -0.43 -1.90
C MET A 18 -17.60 -1.83 -2.26
N MET A 19 -17.20 -2.60 -1.25
CA MET A 19 -16.80 -4.00 -1.40
C MET A 19 -17.33 -4.86 -0.25
N GLU A 20 -17.14 -6.18 -0.38
CA GLU A 20 -17.52 -7.14 0.65
C GLU A 20 -16.29 -7.94 1.09
N ILE A 21 -16.14 -8.12 2.40
CA ILE A 21 -15.16 -9.02 3.01
C ILE A 21 -15.92 -9.86 4.03
N ASP A 22 -15.88 -11.19 3.86
CA ASP A 22 -16.52 -12.17 4.76
C ASP A 22 -17.99 -11.84 5.09
N GLY A 23 -18.80 -11.56 4.06
CA GLY A 23 -20.22 -11.21 4.20
C GLY A 23 -20.50 -9.80 4.75
N SER A 24 -19.47 -9.05 5.13
CA SER A 24 -19.59 -7.67 5.61
C SER A 24 -19.33 -6.67 4.48
N ARG A 25 -20.32 -5.83 4.19
CA ARG A 25 -20.18 -4.70 3.25
C ARG A 25 -19.44 -3.55 3.90
N LEU A 26 -18.41 -3.03 3.22
CA LEU A 26 -17.58 -1.93 3.71
C LEU A 26 -17.15 -1.00 2.57
N MET A 27 -16.75 0.22 2.94
CA MET A 27 -16.17 1.18 2.02
C MET A 27 -14.65 0.99 1.95
N SER A 28 -14.13 0.78 0.75
CA SER A 28 -12.71 0.79 0.46
C SER A 28 -12.32 2.08 -0.28
N LEU A 29 -11.03 2.41 -0.31
CA LEU A 29 -10.50 3.55 -1.06
C LEU A 29 -9.52 3.06 -2.12
N LYS A 30 -9.79 3.34 -3.39
CA LYS A 30 -8.90 3.06 -4.52
C LYS A 30 -8.06 4.27 -4.85
N GLY A 31 -6.79 4.07 -5.20
CA GLY A 31 -5.92 5.15 -5.64
C GLY A 31 -4.71 4.64 -6.42
N GLN A 32 -3.90 5.56 -6.92
CA GLN A 32 -2.62 5.27 -7.58
C GLN A 32 -1.49 5.72 -6.68
N ALA A 33 -0.75 4.75 -6.11
CA ALA A 33 0.41 5.00 -5.28
C ALA A 33 1.71 4.86 -6.07
N TRP A 34 2.84 5.24 -5.47
CA TRP A 34 4.16 4.95 -6.01
C TRP A 34 4.67 3.63 -5.47
N TYR A 35 5.09 2.73 -6.37
CA TYR A 35 6.00 1.64 -6.04
C TYR A 35 7.43 2.10 -6.29
N VAL A 36 8.24 2.13 -5.25
CA VAL A 36 9.68 2.43 -5.32
C VAL A 36 10.40 1.12 -5.64
N GLU A 37 11.06 1.03 -6.80
CA GLU A 37 11.81 -0.16 -7.14
C GLU A 37 13.03 -0.24 -6.24
N GLN A 38 13.04 -1.23 -5.37
CA GLN A 38 14.06 -1.42 -4.35
C GLN A 38 14.89 -2.66 -4.67
N GLN A 39 16.19 -2.60 -4.36
CA GLN A 39 17.07 -3.77 -4.41
C GLN A 39 16.70 -4.73 -3.25
N ASN A 40 17.26 -5.94 -3.23
CA ASN A 40 17.07 -6.87 -2.11
C ASN A 40 17.69 -6.30 -0.81
N TRP A 41 16.98 -6.42 0.32
CA TRP A 41 17.46 -6.03 1.66
C TRP A 41 18.22 -7.14 2.40
N GLU A 42 18.31 -8.34 1.82
CA GLU A 42 19.03 -9.47 2.41
C GLU A 42 20.48 -9.13 2.76
N ASN A 43 20.82 -9.22 4.05
CA ASN A 43 22.14 -8.90 4.61
C ASN A 43 22.63 -7.46 4.34
N VAL A 44 21.71 -6.50 4.15
CA VAL A 44 22.03 -5.08 3.92
C VAL A 44 21.26 -4.22 4.92
N LEU A 45 21.94 -3.25 5.54
CA LEU A 45 21.30 -2.28 6.46
C LEU A 45 21.21 -0.87 5.84
N TYR A 46 22.19 -0.47 5.02
CA TYR A 46 22.22 0.83 4.36
C TYR A 46 22.57 0.67 2.88
N ARG A 47 21.95 1.51 2.05
CA ARG A 47 22.18 1.55 0.60
C ARG A 47 21.72 2.87 0.01
N GLU A 48 22.05 3.09 -1.25
CA GLU A 48 21.59 4.24 -2.02
C GLU A 48 20.08 4.18 -2.26
N VAL A 49 19.45 5.36 -2.27
CA VAL A 49 18.02 5.50 -2.54
C VAL A 49 17.76 5.30 -4.03
N SER A 50 16.84 4.41 -4.36
CA SER A 50 16.44 4.20 -5.76
C SER A 50 15.61 5.38 -6.28
N PRO A 51 15.96 5.97 -7.43
CA PRO A 51 15.14 7.00 -8.07
C PRO A 51 13.98 6.41 -8.86
N ALA A 52 13.99 5.10 -9.13
CA ALA A 52 13.00 4.45 -9.98
C ALA A 52 11.68 4.24 -9.24
N LYS A 53 10.63 4.92 -9.72
CA LYS A 53 9.26 4.81 -9.21
C LYS A 53 8.31 4.50 -10.35
N LYS A 54 7.28 3.71 -10.09
CA LYS A 54 6.15 3.48 -11.01
C LYS A 54 4.83 3.56 -10.30
N LYS A 55 3.78 4.00 -11.00
CA LYS A 55 2.42 4.02 -10.45
C LYS A 55 1.88 2.61 -10.33
N VAL A 56 1.27 2.30 -9.18
CA VAL A 56 0.58 1.03 -8.94
C VAL A 56 -0.79 1.30 -8.32
N PRO A 57 -1.83 0.55 -8.72
CA PRO A 57 -3.12 0.64 -8.07
C PRO A 57 -3.04 0.09 -6.64
N VAL A 58 -3.63 0.83 -5.70
CA VAL A 58 -3.80 0.39 -4.31
C VAL A 58 -5.27 0.42 -3.93
N ARG A 59 -5.67 -0.48 -3.04
CA ARG A 59 -6.99 -0.46 -2.39
C ARG A 59 -6.79 -0.53 -0.87
N LEU A 60 -7.21 0.52 -0.17
CA LEU A 60 -7.19 0.58 1.28
C LEU A 60 -8.53 0.08 1.83
N ILE A 61 -8.47 -0.71 2.91
CA ILE A 61 -9.64 -1.17 3.65
C ILE A 61 -9.62 -0.59 5.06
N PRO A 62 -10.79 -0.47 5.74
CA PRO A 62 -10.83 -0.10 7.14
C PRO A 62 -10.00 -1.06 8.00
N TYR A 63 -9.24 -0.51 8.95
CA TYR A 63 -8.36 -1.29 9.83
C TYR A 63 -9.07 -2.46 10.53
N TYR A 64 -10.31 -2.25 11.00
CA TYR A 64 -11.08 -3.28 11.70
C TYR A 64 -11.40 -4.50 10.83
N ALA A 65 -11.33 -4.38 9.50
CA ALA A 65 -11.62 -5.45 8.55
C ALA A 65 -10.38 -6.27 8.15
N PHE A 66 -9.17 -5.86 8.57
CA PHE A 66 -7.94 -6.62 8.33
C PHE A 66 -7.98 -7.99 9.03
N GLY A 67 -7.26 -8.97 8.48
CA GLY A 67 -7.18 -10.34 9.01
C GLY A 67 -8.34 -11.26 8.60
N ASN A 68 -9.41 -10.72 8.00
CA ASN A 68 -10.56 -11.50 7.53
C ASN A 68 -10.41 -12.04 6.09
N ARG A 69 -9.19 -12.04 5.54
CA ARG A 69 -8.88 -12.52 4.17
C ARG A 69 -7.68 -13.49 4.11
N GLY A 70 -7.23 -13.99 5.27
CA GLY A 70 -6.02 -14.80 5.38
C GLY A 70 -4.84 -14.04 5.99
N PHE A 71 -3.70 -14.71 6.07
CA PHE A 71 -2.45 -14.17 6.61
C PHE A 71 -1.69 -13.44 5.52
N GLU A 72 -1.67 -12.11 5.60
CA GLU A 72 -0.91 -11.24 4.71
C GLU A 72 -0.26 -10.10 5.51
N GLU A 73 0.69 -9.41 4.90
CA GLU A 73 1.30 -8.21 5.46
C GLU A 73 0.30 -7.07 5.56
N MET A 74 0.48 -6.18 6.55
CA MET A 74 -0.34 -4.99 6.71
C MET A 74 0.43 -3.89 7.41
N THR A 75 0.18 -2.65 6.97
CA THR A 75 0.59 -1.45 7.68
C THR A 75 -0.55 -0.43 7.69
N VAL A 76 -0.60 0.37 8.75
CA VAL A 76 -1.47 1.56 8.86
C VAL A 76 -0.72 2.81 8.39
N TRP A 77 0.57 2.89 8.70
CA TRP A 77 1.40 4.03 8.39
C TRP A 77 2.25 3.72 7.16
N MET A 78 2.06 4.53 6.12
CA MET A 78 2.78 4.40 4.86
C MET A 78 3.68 5.61 4.65
N PRO A 79 4.85 5.44 3.99
CA PRO A 79 5.69 6.56 3.58
C PRO A 79 4.91 7.58 2.74
N LEU A 80 5.07 8.86 3.07
CA LEU A 80 4.50 9.98 2.31
C LEU A 80 5.51 10.48 1.28
N ASP A 81 5.10 10.58 0.03
CA ASP A 81 5.84 11.24 -1.05
C ASP A 81 5.21 12.62 -1.28
N ARG A 82 5.96 13.70 -1.06
CA ARG A 82 5.43 15.07 -1.01
C ARG A 82 5.39 15.75 -2.37
#